data_AF-A0A3N6FAG3-F1
#
_entry.id   AF-A0A3N6FAG3-F1
#
_cell.length_a   1.000
_cell.length_b   1.000
_cell.length_c   1.000
_cell.angle_alpha   90.00
_cell.angle_beta   90.00
_cell.angle_gamma   90.00
#
_symmetry.space_group_name_H-M   'P 1'
#
loop_
_entity.id
_entity.type
_entity.pdbx_description
1 polymer ?
#
loop_
_entity_poly.entity_id
_entity_poly.type
_entity_poly.pdbx_seq_one_letter_code
_entity_poly.pdbx_strand_id
1 'polypeptide(L)'
;MSVDVTNSGEFAASLSWSVEDDPYGYIAQVVAGDQLSAALSALGGGNTEEDATQALQDAMHTTQLARLLERRAAVQVVTLRETHKLSWRQIANTLLGDPEKQSSIRRMYESGRRDIGL
;
A
#
# COMPACT_ATOMS: atom_id res chain seq x y z
N MET A 1 14.36 -0.75 -9.85
CA MET A 1 13.43 0.34 -10.17
C MET A 1 12.49 0.44 -9.00
N SER A 2 12.70 1.48 -8.21
CA SER A 2 12.12 1.71 -6.89
C SER A 2 11.96 3.20 -6.71
N VAL A 3 10.91 3.60 -6.00
CA VAL A 3 10.69 5.01 -5.63
C VAL A 3 11.76 5.44 -4.63
N ASP A 4 12.38 6.59 -4.88
CA ASP A 4 13.35 7.17 -3.97
C ASP A 4 12.66 8.14 -3.00
N VAL A 5 12.79 7.85 -1.71
CA VAL A 5 12.35 8.72 -0.61
C VAL A 5 13.59 9.27 0.08
N THR A 6 13.86 10.56 -0.09
CA THR A 6 15.00 11.22 0.55
C THR A 6 14.52 11.96 1.79
N ASN A 7 15.01 11.57 2.96
CA ASN A 7 14.83 12.35 4.18
C ASN A 7 15.69 13.63 4.07
N SER A 8 15.04 14.80 4.02
CA SER A 8 15.67 16.11 3.88
C SER A 8 15.74 16.90 5.20
N GLY A 9 15.39 16.28 6.33
CA GLY A 9 15.36 16.90 7.66
C GLY A 9 14.35 16.25 8.60
N GLU A 10 14.27 16.73 9.84
CA GLU A 10 13.49 16.11 10.93
C GLU A 10 12.00 15.84 10.58
N PHE A 11 11.37 16.72 9.80
CA PHE A 11 9.97 16.59 9.35
C PHE A 11 9.80 16.86 7.85
N ALA A 12 10.83 16.59 7.06
CA ALA A 12 10.81 16.85 5.63
C ALA A 12 11.35 15.65 4.85
N ALA A 13 10.61 15.25 3.82
CA ALA A 13 11.06 14.25 2.86
C ALA A 13 10.68 14.69 1.45
N SER A 14 11.54 14.41 0.47
CA SER A 14 11.23 14.52 -0.94
C SER A 14 11.02 13.14 -1.55
N LEU A 15 10.08 13.08 -2.49
CA LEU A 15 9.73 11.87 -3.23
C LEU A 15 10.08 12.08 -4.70
N SER A 16 10.87 11.19 -5.29
CA SER A 16 11.17 11.21 -6.72
C SER A 16 11.08 9.82 -7.32
N TRP A 17 10.52 9.72 -8.53
CA TRP A 17 10.44 8.49 -9.29
C TRP A 17 10.46 8.78 -10.80
N SER A 18 10.86 7.79 -11.58
CA SER A 18 10.82 7.82 -13.04
C SER A 18 9.58 7.10 -13.59
N VAL A 19 9.33 7.22 -14.89
CA VAL A 19 8.23 6.48 -15.55
C VAL A 19 8.45 4.97 -15.44
N GLU A 20 9.70 4.54 -15.44
CA GLU A 20 10.09 3.15 -15.32
C GLU A 20 9.86 2.58 -13.90
N ASP A 21 9.86 3.43 -12.88
CA ASP A 21 9.51 3.06 -11.50
C ASP A 21 7.99 3.00 -11.27
N ASP A 22 7.20 3.72 -12.09
CA ASP A 22 5.74 3.75 -12.05
C ASP A 22 5.10 3.40 -13.41
N PRO A 23 5.34 2.19 -13.95
CA PRO A 23 4.90 1.81 -15.30
C PRO A 23 3.38 1.77 -15.44
N TYR A 24 2.65 1.72 -14.32
CA TYR A 24 1.19 1.69 -14.29
C TYR A 24 0.57 3.03 -13.82
N GLY A 25 1.38 4.03 -13.48
CA GLY A 25 0.91 5.35 -13.05
C GLY A 25 0.26 5.40 -11.66
N TYR A 26 0.40 4.35 -10.85
CA TYR A 26 -0.26 4.29 -9.53
C TYR A 26 0.34 5.28 -8.53
N ILE A 27 1.65 5.51 -8.59
CA ILE A 27 2.34 6.46 -7.71
C ILE A 27 1.93 7.88 -8.11
N ALA A 28 1.98 8.18 -9.41
CA ALA A 28 1.54 9.47 -9.94
C ALA A 28 0.08 9.76 -9.58
N GLN A 29 -0.81 8.77 -9.69
CA GLN A 29 -2.22 8.92 -9.31
C GLN A 29 -2.38 9.25 -7.82
N VAL A 30 -1.68 8.53 -6.94
CA VAL A 30 -1.79 8.68 -5.49
C VAL A 30 -1.20 10.02 -4.99
N VAL A 31 -0.18 10.52 -5.66
CA VAL A 31 0.42 11.82 -5.34
C VAL A 31 -0.45 12.96 -5.88
N ALA A 32 -0.93 12.86 -7.11
CA ALA A 32 -1.72 13.92 -7.75
C ALA A 32 -3.16 14.04 -7.19
N GLY A 33 -3.72 12.95 -6.65
CA GLY A 33 -5.07 12.93 -6.07
C GLY A 33 -5.12 13.17 -4.57
N ASP A 34 -4.05 13.72 -3.98
CA ASP A 34 -3.91 14.02 -2.55
C ASP A 34 -4.04 12.81 -1.59
N GLN A 35 -4.09 11.58 -2.12
CA GLN A 35 -4.25 10.39 -1.27
C GLN A 35 -3.04 10.14 -0.39
N LEU A 36 -1.83 10.40 -0.90
CA LEU A 36 -0.61 10.30 -0.08
C LEU A 36 -0.62 11.33 1.04
N SER A 37 -1.00 12.58 0.75
CA SER A 37 -1.06 13.65 1.75
C SER A 37 -2.06 13.32 2.86
N ALA A 38 -3.29 12.95 2.49
CA ALA A 38 -4.33 12.57 3.44
C ALA A 38 -3.89 11.41 4.36
N ALA A 39 -3.26 10.37 3.79
CA ALA A 39 -2.79 9.24 4.58
C ALA A 39 -1.64 9.59 5.53
N LEU A 40 -0.69 10.44 5.11
CA LEU A 40 0.39 10.91 5.97
C LEU A 40 -0.16 11.80 7.10
N SER A 41 -1.14 12.66 6.81
CA SER A 41 -1.83 13.46 7.82
C SER A 41 -2.55 12.57 8.85
N ALA A 42 -3.23 11.52 8.40
CA ALA A 42 -3.89 10.56 9.28
C ALA A 42 -2.89 9.82 10.18
N LEU A 43 -1.72 9.42 9.65
CA LEU A 43 -0.65 8.78 10.43
C LEU A 43 0.01 9.74 11.43
N GLY A 44 0.16 11.01 11.06
CA GLY A 44 0.71 12.06 11.92
C GLY A 44 -0.21 12.47 13.08
N GLY A 45 -1.41 11.89 13.17
CA GLY A 45 -2.41 12.27 14.16
C GLY A 45 -3.03 13.65 13.90
N GLY A 46 -3.00 14.10 12.63
CA GLY A 46 -3.66 15.35 12.23
C GLY A 46 -5.13 15.30 12.65
N ASN A 47 -5.58 16.36 13.32
CA ASN A 47 -6.98 16.48 13.71
C ASN A 47 -7.83 16.42 12.43
N THR A 48 -8.81 15.53 12.38
CA THR A 48 -9.94 15.65 11.44
C THR A 48 -10.45 17.08 11.54
N GLU A 49 -10.42 17.80 10.42
CA GLU A 49 -10.76 19.21 10.36
C GLU A 49 -12.12 19.51 11.00
N GLU A 50 -12.33 20.74 11.47
CA GLU A 50 -13.62 21.18 12.01
C GLU A 50 -14.74 21.15 10.94
N ASP A 51 -14.37 21.14 9.65
CA ASP A 51 -15.28 20.94 8.52
C ASP A 51 -15.47 19.44 8.20
N ALA A 52 -16.71 18.98 8.37
CA ALA A 52 -17.12 17.61 8.05
C ALA A 52 -16.91 17.22 6.57
N THR A 53 -16.96 18.19 5.65
CA THR A 53 -16.76 17.92 4.22
C THR A 53 -15.31 17.53 3.94
N GLN A 54 -14.36 18.29 4.48
CA GLN A 54 -12.93 18.00 4.35
C GLN A 54 -12.58 16.67 5.04
N ALA A 55 -13.11 16.45 6.25
CA ALA A 55 -12.90 15.20 6.97
C ALA A 55 -13.39 13.96 6.19
N LEU A 56 -14.54 14.07 5.50
CA LEU A 56 -15.04 13.00 4.63
C LEU A 56 -14.15 12.77 3.41
N GLN A 57 -13.62 13.84 2.81
CA GLN A 57 -12.71 13.75 1.68
C GLN A 57 -11.39 13.07 2.08
N ASP A 58 -10.81 13.45 3.21
CA ASP A 58 -9.57 12.85 3.73
C ASP A 58 -9.76 11.37 4.09
N ALA A 59 -10.90 11.02 4.70
CA ALA A 59 -11.27 9.64 4.99
C ALA A 59 -11.44 8.82 3.71
N MET A 60 -12.06 9.40 2.67
CA MET A 60 -12.19 8.78 1.36
C MET A 60 -10.82 8.54 0.74
N HIS A 61 -9.95 9.56 0.69
CA HIS A 61 -8.60 9.49 0.13
C HIS A 61 -7.74 8.42 0.83
N THR A 62 -7.74 8.44 2.16
CA THR A 62 -7.03 7.45 2.98
C THR A 62 -7.55 6.02 2.72
N THR A 63 -8.88 5.86 2.64
CA THR A 63 -9.49 4.55 2.36
C THR A 63 -9.15 4.05 0.96
N GLN A 64 -9.12 4.93 -0.04
CA GLN A 64 -8.74 4.57 -1.41
C GLN A 64 -7.28 4.10 -1.48
N LEU A 65 -6.36 4.81 -0.80
CA LEU A 65 -4.96 4.40 -0.73
C LEU A 65 -4.80 3.06 0.00
N ALA A 66 -5.48 2.87 1.13
CA ALA A 66 -5.45 1.61 1.87
C ALA A 66 -5.87 0.43 0.99
N ARG A 67 -6.99 0.56 0.24
CA ARG A 67 -7.46 -0.47 -0.69
C ARG A 67 -6.47 -0.75 -1.83
N LEU A 68 -5.82 0.29 -2.35
CA LEU A 68 -4.80 0.14 -3.38
C LEU A 68 -3.61 -0.66 -2.83
N LEU A 69 -3.12 -0.29 -1.64
CA LEU A 69 -2.02 -0.98 -0.97
C LEU A 69 -2.37 -2.44 -0.64
N GLU A 70 -3.59 -2.72 -0.19
CA GLU A 70 -4.08 -4.08 0.05
C GLU A 70 -4.06 -4.94 -1.22
N ARG A 71 -4.54 -4.41 -2.35
CA ARG A 71 -4.47 -5.11 -3.65
C ARG A 71 -3.02 -5.37 -4.05
N ARG A 72 -2.14 -4.37 -3.91
CA ARG A 72 -0.71 -4.54 -4.23
C ARG A 72 -0.03 -5.56 -3.33
N ALA A 73 -0.35 -5.59 -2.03
CA ALA A 73 0.14 -6.59 -1.10
C ALA A 73 -0.35 -8.01 -1.47
N ALA A 74 -1.61 -8.15 -1.90
CA ALA A 74 -2.15 -9.41 -2.39
C ALA A 74 -1.39 -9.92 -3.63
N VAL A 75 -1.06 -9.03 -4.58
CA VAL A 75 -0.22 -9.38 -5.74
C VAL A 75 1.20 -9.80 -5.31
N GLN A 76 1.81 -9.10 -4.35
CA GLN A 76 3.12 -9.50 -3.81
C GLN A 76 3.07 -10.90 -3.18
N VAL A 77 2.00 -11.26 -2.48
CA VAL A 77 1.80 -12.62 -1.94
C VAL A 77 1.80 -13.67 -3.06
N VAL A 78 1.19 -13.37 -4.22
CA VAL A 78 1.25 -14.25 -5.39
C VAL A 78 2.68 -14.42 -5.88
N THR A 79 3.44 -13.33 -6.03
CA THR A 79 4.85 -13.41 -6.44
C THR A 79 5.70 -14.21 -5.46
N LEU A 80 5.54 -13.99 -4.14
CA LEU A 80 6.24 -14.75 -3.10
C LEU A 80 5.93 -16.24 -3.18
N ARG A 81 4.67 -16.59 -3.49
CA ARG A 81 4.26 -17.99 -3.61
C ARG A 81 4.74 -18.63 -4.90
N GLU A 82 4.54 -17.97 -6.03
CA GLU A 82 4.73 -18.57 -7.36
C GLU A 82 6.15 -18.43 -7.89
N THR A 83 6.81 -17.30 -7.63
CA THR A 83 8.18 -17.05 -8.11
C THR A 83 9.21 -17.52 -7.09
N HIS A 84 9.02 -17.16 -5.82
CA HIS A 84 9.99 -17.48 -4.76
C HIS A 84 9.70 -18.79 -4.02
N LYS A 85 8.58 -19.46 -4.34
CA LYS A 85 8.19 -20.77 -3.78
C LYS A 85 8.15 -20.82 -2.25
N LEU A 86 7.91 -19.69 -1.59
CA LEU A 86 7.81 -19.63 -0.13
C LEU A 86 6.57 -20.39 0.37
N SER A 87 6.69 -21.02 1.55
CA SER A 87 5.56 -21.70 2.18
C SER A 87 4.56 -20.70 2.77
N TRP A 88 3.28 -21.09 2.86
CA TRP A 88 2.24 -20.28 3.52
C TRP A 88 2.60 -19.90 4.94
N ARG A 89 3.24 -20.83 5.67
CA ARG A 89 3.70 -20.61 7.03
C ARG A 89 4.76 -19.50 7.10
N GLN A 90 5.74 -19.51 6.21
CA GLN A 90 6.78 -18.48 6.15
C GLN A 90 6.18 -17.11 5.81
N ILE A 91 5.31 -17.04 4.80
CA ILE A 91 4.67 -15.78 4.41
C ILE A 91 3.81 -15.24 5.57
N ALA A 92 3.04 -16.10 6.25
CA ALA A 92 2.20 -15.69 7.39
C ALA A 92 3.04 -15.19 8.57
N ASN A 93 4.13 -15.87 8.90
CA ASN A 93 5.06 -15.46 9.94
C ASN A 93 5.69 -14.08 9.63
N THR A 94 6.11 -13.86 8.38
CA THR A 94 6.77 -12.61 7.97
C THR A 94 5.80 -11.43 7.88
N LEU A 95 4.62 -11.61 7.28
CA LEU A 95 3.69 -10.50 7.03
C LEU A 95 2.75 -10.21 8.20
N LEU A 96 2.33 -11.24 8.94
CA LEU A 96 1.30 -11.12 9.98
C LEU A 96 1.85 -11.38 11.39
N GLY A 97 3.14 -11.70 11.52
CA GLY A 97 3.79 -12.06 12.79
C GLY A 97 3.28 -13.38 13.40
N ASP A 98 2.50 -14.16 12.64
CA ASP A 98 1.80 -15.33 13.15
C ASP A 98 1.77 -16.45 12.08
N PRO A 99 2.53 -17.54 12.27
CA PRO A 99 2.61 -18.64 11.32
C PRO A 99 1.31 -19.47 11.21
N GLU A 100 0.34 -19.29 12.11
CA GLU A 100 -0.95 -19.99 12.07
C GLU A 100 -1.99 -19.25 11.20
N LYS A 101 -1.74 -17.98 10.84
CA LYS A 101 -2.61 -17.19 9.94
C LYS A 101 -2.44 -17.54 8.45
N GLN A 102 -2.13 -18.79 8.12
CA GLN A 102 -1.94 -19.26 6.75
C GLN A 102 -3.22 -19.11 5.91
N SER A 103 -4.40 -19.26 6.53
CA SER A 103 -5.69 -19.07 5.87
C SER A 103 -5.89 -17.64 5.38
N SER A 104 -5.46 -16.64 6.15
CA SER A 104 -5.47 -15.23 5.74
C SER A 104 -4.57 -14.99 4.54
N ILE A 105 -3.35 -15.53 4.57
CA ILE A 105 -2.43 -15.43 3.41
C ILE A 105 -3.01 -16.13 2.18
N ARG A 106 -3.65 -17.29 2.32
CA ARG A 106 -4.33 -17.95 1.19
C ARG A 106 -5.44 -17.08 0.61
N ARG A 107 -6.24 -16.41 1.44
CA ARG A 107 -7.27 -15.47 0.94
C ARG A 107 -6.64 -14.29 0.20
N MET A 108 -5.53 -13.74 0.71
CA MET A 108 -4.78 -12.68 0.01
C MET A 108 -4.25 -13.19 -1.33
N TYR A 109 -3.71 -14.41 -1.37
CA TYR A 109 -3.23 -15.04 -2.60
C TYR A 109 -4.34 -15.19 -3.65
N GLU A 110 -5.50 -15.72 -3.27
CA GLU A 110 -6.65 -15.85 -4.19
C GLU A 110 -7.21 -14.49 -4.64
N SER A 111 -7.13 -13.46 -3.78
CA SER A 111 -7.43 -12.08 -4.19
C SER A 111 -6.42 -11.57 -5.22
N GLY A 112 -5.13 -11.75 -4.95
CA GLY A 112 -4.05 -11.30 -5.82
C GLY A 112 -4.08 -11.97 -7.19
N ARG A 113 -4.41 -13.26 -7.27
CA ARG A 113 -4.61 -13.97 -8.54
C ARG A 113 -5.71 -13.34 -9.38
N ARG A 114 -6.87 -13.08 -8.76
CA ARG A 114 -7.99 -12.40 -9.44
C ARG A 114 -7.59 -11.01 -9.93
N ASP A 115 -6.82 -10.28 -9.14
CA ASP A 115 -6.36 -8.92 -9.50
C ASP A 115 -5.39 -8.90 -10.70
N ILE A 116 -4.68 -10.01 -10.97
CA ILE A 116 -3.75 -10.14 -12.13
C ILE A 116 -4.28 -11.05 -13.25
N GLY A 117 -5.53 -11.53 -13.15
CA GLY A 117 -6.17 -12.37 -14.16
C GLY A 117 -5.68 -13.83 -14.22
N LEU A 118 -5.19 -14.37 -13.11
CA LEU A 118 -4.76 -15.78 -12.96
C LEU A 118 -5.76 -16.64 -12.18
#